data_AF-A0A8K0KAB7-F1
#
_entry.id   AF-A0A8K0KAB7-F1
#
_cell.length_a   1.000
_cell.length_b   1.000
_cell.length_c   1.000
_cell.angle_alpha   90.00
_cell.angle_beta   90.00
_cell.angle_gamma   90.00
#
_symmetry.space_group_name_H-M   'P 1'
#
loop_
_entity.id
_entity.type
_entity.pdbx_description
1 polymer ?
#
loop_
_entity_poly.entity_id
_entity_poly.type
_entity_poly.pdbx_seq_one_letter_code
_entity_poly.pdbx_strand_id
1 'polypeptide(L)'
;MASVLESSSYFTKVGFNLIVRQTKSEAIVKMTAEEFMFGYKDPLVGLGNTLLPSWIHFEKLGLIDRMYDFGDDTVTIYTGDTDFRKAGLMERYNGLTYMPQWQSEPCNTVSDTHDGTKYPNFVSRNETLILYRKPFCRGVPQ
;
A
#
# COMPACT_ATOMS: atom_id res chain seq x y z
N MET A 1 -11.75 4.14 -7.90
CA MET A 1 -11.85 5.40 -8.67
C MET A 1 -13.04 6.26 -8.25
N ALA A 2 -14.26 5.71 -8.11
CA ALA A 2 -15.42 6.49 -7.71
C ALA A 2 -15.27 7.22 -6.35
N SER A 3 -14.61 6.60 -5.36
CA SER A 3 -14.32 7.23 -4.06
C SER A 3 -13.43 8.47 -4.16
N VAL A 4 -12.45 8.47 -5.07
CA VAL A 4 -11.56 9.62 -5.26
C VAL A 4 -12.28 10.79 -5.93
N LEU A 5 -13.27 10.49 -6.78
CA LEU A 5 -14.05 11.50 -7.49
C LEU A 5 -15.16 12.12 -6.63
N GLU A 6 -15.34 11.68 -5.38
CA GLU A 6 -16.38 12.18 -4.49
C GLU A 6 -16.24 13.69 -4.22
N SER A 7 -15.03 14.18 -3.99
CA SER A 7 -14.73 15.60 -3.76
C SER A 7 -14.49 16.40 -5.05
N SER A 8 -14.57 15.77 -6.23
CA SER A 8 -14.30 16.41 -7.51
C SER A 8 -15.47 17.27 -8.02
N SER A 9 -15.17 18.15 -8.97
CA SER A 9 -16.18 19.03 -9.60
C SER A 9 -17.33 18.25 -10.23
N TYR A 10 -18.51 18.87 -10.28
CA TYR A 10 -19.69 18.27 -10.90
C TYR A 10 -19.44 17.83 -12.35
N PHE A 11 -18.74 18.66 -13.13
CA PHE A 11 -18.40 18.35 -14.52
C PHE A 11 -17.49 17.12 -14.65
N THR A 12 -16.52 16.97 -13.76
CA THR A 12 -15.66 15.77 -13.71
C THR A 12 -16.48 14.51 -13.44
N LYS A 13 -17.45 14.57 -12.51
CA LYS A 13 -18.34 13.45 -12.20
C LYS A 13 -19.22 13.07 -13.39
N VAL A 14 -19.78 14.06 -14.09
CA VAL A 14 -20.57 13.81 -15.31
C VAL A 14 -19.72 13.17 -16.40
N GLY A 15 -18.52 13.70 -16.65
CA GLY A 15 -17.58 13.13 -17.60
C GLY A 15 -17.20 11.69 -17.27
N PHE A 16 -16.87 11.41 -16.01
CA PHE A 16 -16.57 10.05 -15.55
C PHE A 16 -17.76 9.10 -15.73
N ASN A 17 -18.98 9.53 -15.39
CA ASN A 17 -20.18 8.72 -15.58
C ASN A 17 -20.44 8.38 -17.06
N LEU A 18 -20.13 9.30 -17.98
CA LEU A 18 -20.22 9.02 -19.42
C LEU A 18 -19.21 7.94 -19.83
N ILE A 19 -17.96 8.03 -19.35
CA ILE A 19 -16.93 7.04 -19.65
C ILE A 19 -17.35 5.66 -19.14
N VAL A 20 -17.77 5.55 -17.87
CA VAL A 20 -18.24 4.28 -17.26
C VAL A 20 -19.36 3.64 -18.08
N ARG A 21 -20.32 4.44 -18.56
CA ARG A 21 -21.41 3.97 -19.42
C ARG A 21 -20.91 3.53 -20.79
N GLN A 22 -19.98 4.28 -21.39
CA GLN A 22 -19.43 3.97 -22.71
C GLN A 22 -18.58 2.70 -22.69
N THR A 23 -17.78 2.50 -21.64
CA THR A 23 -16.96 1.30 -21.45
C THR A 23 -17.74 0.09 -20.93
N LYS A 24 -19.04 0.26 -20.63
CA LYS A 24 -19.91 -0.76 -20.02
C LYS A 24 -19.30 -1.37 -18.75
N SER A 25 -18.63 -0.54 -17.95
CA SER A 25 -17.99 -1.00 -16.72
C SER A 25 -19.04 -1.26 -15.64
N GLU A 26 -18.97 -2.44 -15.02
CA GLU A 26 -19.88 -2.89 -13.97
C GLU A 26 -19.25 -2.76 -12.58
N ALA A 27 -20.06 -2.55 -11.55
CA ALA A 27 -19.57 -2.44 -10.17
C ALA A 27 -19.14 -3.80 -9.57
N ILE A 28 -19.74 -4.89 -10.05
CA ILE A 28 -19.44 -6.26 -9.65
C ILE A 28 -19.19 -7.04 -10.92
N VAL A 29 -18.02 -7.67 -11.03
CA VAL A 29 -17.58 -8.39 -12.23
C VAL A 29 -17.34 -9.84 -11.87
N LYS A 30 -17.76 -10.77 -12.74
CA LYS A 30 -17.42 -12.19 -12.63
C LYS A 30 -16.02 -12.42 -13.18
N MET A 31 -15.15 -12.99 -12.36
CA MET A 31 -13.76 -13.32 -12.72
C MET A 31 -13.31 -14.61 -12.04
N THR A 32 -12.24 -15.21 -12.55
CA THR A 32 -11.55 -16.36 -11.94
C THR A 32 -10.69 -15.93 -10.76
N ALA A 33 -10.29 -16.91 -9.93
CA ALA A 33 -9.37 -16.65 -8.83
C ALA A 33 -8.01 -16.13 -9.32
N GLU A 34 -7.53 -16.62 -10.46
CA GLU A 34 -6.27 -16.17 -11.06
C GLU A 34 -6.34 -14.70 -11.49
N GLU A 35 -7.40 -14.33 -12.20
CA GLU A 35 -7.65 -12.94 -12.63
C GLU A 35 -7.74 -11.98 -11.44
N PHE A 36 -8.48 -12.37 -10.39
CA PHE A 36 -8.62 -11.56 -9.18
C PHE A 36 -7.27 -11.33 -8.47
N MET A 37 -6.45 -12.37 -8.39
CA MET A 37 -5.20 -12.32 -7.63
C MET A 37 -4.05 -11.70 -8.43
N PHE A 38 -3.88 -12.08 -9.69
CA PHE A 38 -2.69 -11.78 -10.49
C PHE A 38 -2.91 -10.75 -11.61
N GLY A 39 -4.17 -10.44 -11.91
CA GLY A 39 -4.49 -9.35 -12.82
C GLY A 39 -5.57 -9.68 -13.84
N TYR A 40 -6.47 -8.74 -14.06
CA TYR A 40 -7.30 -8.66 -15.26
C TYR A 40 -7.18 -7.27 -15.89
N LYS A 41 -7.50 -7.18 -17.18
CA LYS A 41 -7.52 -5.90 -17.91
C LYS A 41 -8.86 -5.22 -17.68
N ASP A 42 -8.82 -4.10 -16.98
CA ASP A 42 -9.99 -3.24 -16.79
C ASP A 42 -9.92 -2.05 -17.77
N PRO A 43 -10.98 -1.78 -18.56
CA PRO A 43 -10.99 -0.67 -19.51
C PRO A 43 -10.76 0.72 -18.88
N LEU A 44 -11.25 0.94 -17.65
CA LEU A 44 -11.07 2.22 -16.97
C LEU A 44 -9.64 2.39 -16.47
N VAL A 45 -9.00 1.30 -16.03
CA VAL A 45 -7.59 1.30 -15.66
C VAL A 45 -6.69 1.52 -16.87
N GLY A 46 -6.94 0.85 -17.99
CA GLY A 46 -6.18 1.10 -19.22
C GLY A 46 -6.30 2.55 -19.69
N LEU A 47 -7.51 3.13 -19.63
CA LEU A 47 -7.73 4.53 -19.94
C LEU A 47 -7.03 5.46 -18.94
N GLY A 48 -7.15 5.17 -17.64
CA GLY A 48 -6.49 5.90 -16.58
C GLY A 48 -4.97 5.88 -16.71
N ASN A 49 -4.40 4.76 -17.11
CA ASN A 49 -2.97 4.62 -17.36
C ASN A 49 -2.50 5.45 -18.55
N THR A 50 -3.30 5.51 -19.62
CA THR A 50 -2.97 6.32 -20.79
C THR A 50 -3.10 7.81 -20.52
N LEU A 51 -4.15 8.23 -19.82
CA LEU A 51 -4.46 9.65 -19.60
C LEU A 51 -3.75 10.26 -18.39
N LEU A 52 -3.51 9.47 -17.35
CA LEU A 52 -2.96 9.90 -16.06
C LEU A 52 -1.87 8.91 -15.59
N PRO A 53 -0.80 8.71 -16.38
CA PRO A 53 0.23 7.71 -16.08
C PRO A 53 0.96 7.97 -14.75
N SER A 54 1.01 9.23 -14.30
CA SER A 54 1.59 9.60 -13.00
C SER A 54 0.76 9.10 -11.81
N TRP A 55 -0.52 8.81 -12.01
CA TRP A 55 -1.41 8.34 -10.96
C TRP A 55 -1.72 6.85 -11.08
N ILE A 56 -2.03 6.38 -12.28
CA ILE A 56 -2.32 4.97 -12.59
C ILE A 56 -1.21 4.48 -13.51
N HIS A 57 -0.13 3.94 -12.97
CA HIS A 57 1.01 3.46 -13.78
C HIS A 57 0.88 1.96 -14.16
N PHE A 58 -0.20 1.29 -13.77
CA PHE A 58 -0.42 -0.13 -13.99
C PHE A 58 -1.49 -0.37 -15.07
N GLU A 59 -1.27 -1.40 -15.90
CA GLU A 59 -2.17 -1.77 -17.00
C GLU A 59 -3.25 -2.79 -16.60
N LYS A 60 -3.03 -3.52 -15.50
CA LYS A 60 -3.91 -4.59 -15.00
C LYS A 60 -4.18 -4.42 -13.51
N LEU A 61 -5.32 -4.95 -13.06
CA LEU A 61 -5.73 -4.96 -11.66
C LEU A 61 -5.70 -6.37 -11.10
N GLY A 62 -4.83 -6.62 -10.12
CA GLY A 62 -4.81 -7.87 -9.35
C GLY A 62 -4.43 -7.60 -7.90
N LEU A 63 -5.01 -8.35 -6.95
CA LEU A 63 -4.77 -8.12 -5.53
C LEU A 63 -3.29 -8.33 -5.15
N ILE A 64 -2.72 -9.50 -5.47
CA ILE A 64 -1.31 -9.81 -5.19
C ILE A 64 -0.40 -8.91 -6.02
N ASP A 65 -0.76 -8.70 -7.28
CA ASP A 65 -0.01 -7.84 -8.19
C ASP A 65 0.21 -6.43 -7.61
N ARG A 66 -0.80 -5.87 -6.94
CA ARG A 66 -0.69 -4.56 -6.27
C ARG A 66 -0.06 -4.66 -4.87
N MET A 67 -0.30 -5.73 -4.12
CA MET A 67 0.30 -5.92 -2.79
C MET A 67 1.82 -6.09 -2.83
N TYR A 68 2.35 -6.69 -3.91
CA TYR A 68 3.76 -6.98 -4.10
C TYR A 68 4.44 -6.06 -5.13
N ASP A 69 3.81 -4.93 -5.44
CA ASP A 69 4.43 -3.89 -6.26
C ASP A 69 5.45 -3.10 -5.43
N PHE A 70 6.66 -3.64 -5.29
CA PHE A 70 7.79 -2.98 -4.64
C PHE A 70 8.58 -2.24 -5.71
N GLY A 71 8.19 -1.00 -6.02
CA GLY A 71 9.00 -0.10 -6.83
C GLY A 71 10.31 0.27 -6.13
N ASP A 72 10.66 1.55 -6.11
CA ASP A 72 11.92 2.04 -5.53
C ASP A 72 11.87 2.21 -3.99
N ASP A 73 11.25 1.26 -3.28
CA ASP A 73 11.18 1.34 -1.82
C ASP A 73 12.51 0.98 -1.17
N THR A 74 12.91 1.77 -0.17
CA THR A 74 14.13 1.57 0.61
C THR A 74 13.78 1.38 2.08
N VAL A 75 14.36 0.33 2.68
CA VAL A 75 14.17 0.01 4.10
C VAL A 75 15.54 0.04 4.78
N THR A 76 15.69 0.88 5.80
CA THR A 76 16.87 0.91 6.66
C THR A 76 16.56 0.12 7.92
N ILE A 77 17.42 -0.85 8.25
CA ILE A 77 17.24 -1.77 9.37
C ILE A 77 18.43 -1.64 10.31
N TYR A 78 18.19 -1.67 11.62
CA TYR A 78 19.26 -1.72 12.61
C TYR A 78 20.04 -3.04 12.50
N THR A 79 21.35 -2.95 12.31
CA THR A 79 22.25 -4.10 12.28
C THR A 79 22.40 -4.76 13.66
N GLY A 80 22.26 -3.97 14.73
CA GLY A 80 22.50 -4.39 16.10
C GLY A 80 23.91 -4.12 16.61
N ASP A 81 24.75 -3.41 15.83
CA ASP A 81 26.13 -3.08 16.20
C ASP A 81 26.21 -2.19 17.46
N THR A 82 25.31 -1.19 17.56
CA THR A 82 25.23 -0.28 18.70
C THR A 82 24.36 -0.81 19.85
N ASP A 83 23.21 -1.41 19.51
CA ASP A 83 22.30 -2.06 20.47
C ASP A 83 21.76 -3.35 19.86
N PHE A 84 22.24 -4.48 20.39
CA PHE A 84 21.87 -5.81 19.93
C PHE A 84 20.36 -6.10 20.10
N ARG A 85 19.66 -5.39 20.99
CA ARG A 85 18.21 -5.54 21.18
C ARG A 85 17.42 -5.03 19.99
N LYS A 86 17.92 -4.01 19.28
CA LYS A 86 17.27 -3.43 18.10
C LYS A 86 17.55 -4.19 16.80
N ALA A 87 18.43 -5.21 16.82
CA ALA A 87 18.86 -5.88 15.62
C ALA A 87 17.68 -6.46 14.82
N GLY A 88 17.51 -6.05 13.56
CA GLY A 88 16.40 -6.48 12.71
C GLY A 88 15.15 -5.59 12.76
N LEU A 89 15.11 -4.59 13.64
CA LEU A 89 14.04 -3.58 13.61
C LEU A 89 14.29 -2.56 12.49
N MET A 90 13.22 -2.01 11.96
CA MET A 90 13.22 -0.96 10.95
C MET A 90 13.52 0.39 11.59
N GLU A 91 14.52 1.08 11.07
CA GLU A 91 14.84 2.45 11.47
C GLU A 91 14.07 3.46 10.59
N ARG A 92 14.10 3.26 9.27
CA ARG A 92 13.50 4.16 8.29
C ARG A 92 12.84 3.38 7.15
N TYR A 93 11.73 3.91 6.66
CA TYR A 93 11.09 3.49 5.43
C TYR A 93 11.09 4.68 4.46
N ASN A 94 11.66 4.51 3.26
CA ASN A 94 11.85 5.57 2.27
C ASN A 94 12.51 6.83 2.85
N GLY A 95 13.50 6.63 3.73
CA GLY A 95 14.20 7.71 4.40
C GLY A 95 13.40 8.43 5.50
N LEU A 96 12.19 7.99 5.85
CA LEU A 96 11.38 8.59 6.93
C LEU A 96 11.27 7.64 8.14
N THR A 97 11.19 8.20 9.34
CA THR A 97 10.89 7.48 10.59
C THR A 97 9.39 7.37 10.87
N TYR A 98 8.57 7.98 10.01
CA TYR A 98 7.11 7.98 10.09
C TYR A 98 6.48 7.86 8.69
N MET A 99 5.20 7.50 8.65
CA MET A 99 4.36 7.38 7.47
C MET A 99 3.59 8.68 7.24
N PRO A 100 3.81 9.39 6.11
CA PRO A 100 3.12 10.66 5.84
C PRO A 100 1.62 10.51 5.60
N GLN A 101 1.12 9.29 5.37
CA GLN A 101 -0.29 9.00 5.14
C GLN A 101 -1.15 9.16 6.41
N TRP A 102 -0.52 9.17 7.59
CA TRP A 102 -1.19 9.28 8.88
C TRP A 102 -0.77 10.56 9.61
N GLN A 103 -1.73 11.18 10.30
CA GLN A 103 -1.55 12.52 10.88
C GLN A 103 -0.60 12.54 12.09
N SER A 104 -0.66 11.52 12.95
CA SER A 104 0.11 11.52 14.20
C SER A 104 0.40 10.12 14.73
N GLU A 105 1.29 10.07 15.71
CA GLU A 105 1.57 8.87 16.49
C GLU A 105 0.31 8.43 17.27
N PRO A 106 0.14 7.12 17.52
CA PRO A 106 1.01 6.01 17.12
C PRO A 106 0.77 5.52 15.68
N CYS A 107 -0.24 6.05 14.98
CA CYS A 107 -0.68 5.53 13.69
C CYS A 107 0.34 5.74 12.56
N ASN A 108 1.16 6.79 12.65
CA ASN A 108 2.18 7.11 11.66
C ASN A 108 3.56 6.50 11.96
N THR A 109 3.78 5.87 13.12
CA THR A 109 5.12 5.40 13.51
C THR A 109 5.55 4.20 12.68
N VAL A 110 6.74 4.25 12.08
CA VAL A 110 7.37 3.11 11.38
C VAL A 110 8.72 2.72 11.98
N SER A 111 9.38 3.63 12.69
CA SER A 111 10.60 3.34 13.43
C SER A 111 10.37 2.31 14.54
N ASP A 112 11.39 1.49 14.80
CA ASP A 112 11.39 0.43 15.83
C ASP A 112 10.31 -0.65 15.59
N THR A 113 9.80 -0.77 14.36
CA THR A 113 8.90 -1.86 13.95
C THR A 113 9.69 -3.04 13.38
N HIS A 114 9.13 -4.24 13.35
CA HIS A 114 9.74 -5.39 12.69
C HIS A 114 8.91 -5.81 11.46
N ASP A 115 9.55 -6.49 10.50
CA ASP A 115 8.91 -6.88 9.24
C ASP A 115 8.37 -8.32 9.25
N GLY A 116 8.40 -8.97 10.42
CA GLY A 116 7.97 -10.36 10.62
C GLY A 116 8.99 -11.42 10.20
N THR A 117 10.15 -11.04 9.62
CA THR A 117 11.22 -11.99 9.26
C THR A 117 12.22 -12.18 10.39
N LYS A 118 12.56 -11.09 11.08
CA LYS A 118 13.42 -11.09 12.27
C LYS A 118 12.74 -10.32 13.40
N TYR A 119 12.81 -10.89 14.60
CA TYR A 119 12.34 -10.27 15.82
C TYR A 119 13.54 -9.69 16.59
N PRO A 120 13.32 -8.65 17.42
CA PRO A 120 14.36 -8.13 18.29
C PRO A 120 14.87 -9.22 19.24
N ASN A 121 16.10 -9.07 19.73
CA ASN A 121 16.68 -10.03 20.67
C ASN A 121 16.19 -9.77 22.09
N PHE A 122 16.13 -10.82 22.90
CA PHE A 122 15.77 -10.76 24.34
C PHE A 122 14.35 -10.24 24.62
N VAL A 123 13.39 -10.51 23.74
CA VAL A 123 11.97 -10.14 23.92
C VAL A 123 11.41 -10.74 25.21
N SER A 124 10.71 -9.91 25.98
CA SER A 124 10.01 -10.34 27.20
C SER A 124 8.54 -10.65 26.95
N ARG A 125 7.91 -11.45 27.84
CA ARG A 125 6.48 -11.83 27.70
C ARG A 125 5.51 -10.64 27.79
N ASN A 126 5.92 -9.52 28.37
CA ASN A 126 5.09 -8.33 28.57
C ASN A 126 5.39 -7.24 27.52
N GLU A 127 6.21 -7.54 26.51
CA GLU A 127 6.60 -6.61 25.48
C GLU A 127 5.70 -6.76 24.25
N THR A 128 5.13 -5.64 23.78
CA THR A 128 4.33 -5.60 22.56
C THR A 128 5.22 -5.27 21.39
N LEU A 129 5.24 -6.16 20.39
CA LEU A 129 6.00 -5.95 19.17
C LEU A 129 5.10 -5.35 18.09
N ILE A 130 5.65 -4.40 17.31
CA ILE A 130 4.91 -3.73 16.25
C ILE A 130 5.36 -4.27 14.90
N LEU A 131 4.45 -4.94 14.20
CA LEU A 131 4.65 -5.44 12.85
C LEU A 131 4.36 -4.34 11.83
N TYR A 132 5.30 -4.09 10.94
CA TYR A 132 5.09 -3.27 9.76
C TYR A 132 5.36 -4.06 8.48
N ARG A 133 4.37 -4.04 7.58
CA ARG A 133 4.49 -4.52 6.21
C ARG A 133 3.88 -3.47 5.30
N LYS A 134 4.50 -3.23 4.14
CA LYS A 134 3.98 -2.28 3.14
C LYS A 134 2.46 -2.41 2.89
N PRO A 135 1.89 -3.62 2.69
CA PRO A 135 0.45 -3.76 2.41
C PRO A 135 -0.48 -3.36 3.56
N PHE A 136 0.00 -3.32 4.81
CA PHE A 136 -0.82 -2.90 5.94
C PHE A 136 -0.99 -1.39 6.02
N CYS A 137 -0.09 -0.64 5.36
CA CYS A 137 -0.06 0.82 5.38
C CYS A 137 0.04 1.44 6.79
N ARG A 138 0.28 0.65 7.85
CA ARG A 138 0.45 1.10 9.25
C ARG A 138 1.14 0.02 10.08
N GLY A 139 1.73 0.41 11.21
CA GLY A 139 2.20 -0.54 12.23
C GLY A 139 1.02 -1.20 12.95
N VAL A 140 1.12 -2.50 13.21
CA VAL A 140 0.09 -3.28 13.90
C VAL A 140 0.71 -3.98 15.12
N PRO A 141 0.16 -3.80 16.34
CA PRO A 141 0.64 -4.51 17.51
C PRO A 141 0.32 -6.01 17.42
N GLN A 142 1.26 -6.85 17.87
CA GLN A 142 1.11 -8.30 18.00
C GLN A 142 1.09 -8.76 19.45
#